data_AF-A0A849H243-F1
#
_entry.id   AF-A0A849H243-F1
#
_cell.length_a   1.000
_cell.length_b   1.000
_cell.length_c   1.000
_cell.angle_alpha   90.00
_cell.angle_beta   90.00
_cell.angle_gamma   90.00
#
_symmetry.space_group_name_H-M   'P 1'
#
loop_
_entity.id
_entity.type
_entity.pdbx_description
1 polymer ?
#
loop_
_entity_poly.entity_id
_entity_poly.type
_entity_poly.pdbx_seq_one_letter_code
_entity_poly.pdbx_strand_id
1 'polypeptide(L)'
;MTSVLMIHLGATVLMAGLILFVQIVHYPLMARVGEKNFERYEAGHTFRTGLLVVPLMIAESISALWLVAVPAAEGDRLLALTGLAFLGVIWLSTALLQAPAHRRLIRGFDAAVHAKLVRTNWIRTLSWLARVPIAFALFL
;
A
#
# COMPACT_ATOMS: atom_id res chain seq x y z
N MET A 1 8.29 15.49 17.65
CA MET A 1 6.91 15.04 17.40
C MET A 1 6.40 15.51 16.04
N THR A 2 6.32 16.82 15.79
CA THR A 2 5.79 17.40 14.54
C THR A 2 6.36 16.79 13.26
N SER A 3 7.68 16.60 13.16
CA SER A 3 8.30 15.99 11.97
C SER A 3 7.84 14.54 11.74
N VAL A 4 7.63 13.76 12.81
CA VAL A 4 7.14 12.38 12.71
C VAL A 4 5.69 12.36 12.21
N LEU A 5 4.85 13.24 12.73
CA LEU A 5 3.45 13.40 12.28
C LEU A 5 3.39 13.84 10.81
N MET A 6 4.23 14.78 10.38
CA MET A 6 4.33 15.20 8.97
C MET A 6 4.76 14.05 8.05
N ILE A 7 5.79 13.29 8.45
CA ILE A 7 6.26 12.12 7.70
C ILE A 7 5.16 11.06 7.63
N HIS A 8 4.47 10.80 8.75
CA HIS A 8 3.41 9.81 8.83
C HIS A 8 2.23 10.16 7.90
N LEU A 9 1.72 11.40 8.03
CA LEU A 9 0.63 11.90 7.21
C LEU A 9 1.01 11.92 5.72
N GLY A 10 2.19 12.47 5.40
CA GLY A 10 2.70 12.54 4.03
C GLY A 10 2.83 11.16 3.39
N ALA A 11 3.48 10.21 4.07
CA ALA A 11 3.64 8.85 3.57
C ALA A 11 2.28 8.14 3.41
N THR A 12 1.36 8.29 4.37
CA THR A 12 0.02 7.67 4.32
C THR A 12 -0.80 8.21 3.15
N VAL A 13 -0.83 9.53 2.94
CA VAL A 13 -1.56 10.16 1.83
C VAL A 13 -0.95 9.80 0.48
N LEU A 14 0.38 9.80 0.35
CA LEU A 14 1.06 9.38 -0.87
C LEU A 14 0.76 7.92 -1.21
N MET A 15 0.79 7.03 -0.22
CA MET A 15 0.43 5.62 -0.42
C MET A 15 -1.05 5.43 -0.78
N ALA A 16 -1.96 6.20 -0.17
CA ALA A 16 -3.38 6.17 -0.50
C ALA A 16 -3.65 6.66 -1.94
N GLY A 17 -2.99 7.75 -2.37
CA GLY A 17 -3.07 8.23 -3.74
C GLY A 17 -2.48 7.22 -4.74
N LEU A 18 -1.32 6.66 -4.42
CA LEU A 18 -0.65 5.67 -5.26
C LEU A 18 -1.50 4.39 -5.40
N ILE A 19 -2.06 3.87 -4.31
CA ILE A 19 -2.86 2.64 -4.37
C ILE A 19 -4.18 2.86 -5.11
N LEU A 20 -4.80 4.05 -4.99
CA LEU A 20 -5.97 4.41 -5.78
C LEU A 20 -5.65 4.42 -7.28
N PHE A 21 -4.57 5.08 -7.68
CA PHE A 21 -4.11 5.07 -9.06
C PHE A 21 -3.85 3.65 -9.55
N VAL A 22 -3.17 2.84 -8.73
CA VAL A 22 -2.89 1.45 -9.05
C VAL A 22 -4.17 0.65 -9.23
N GLN A 23 -5.12 0.76 -8.29
CA GLN A 23 -6.35 -0.02 -8.28
C GLN A 23 -7.29 0.34 -9.43
N ILE A 24 -7.51 1.63 -9.68
CA ILE A 24 -8.52 2.13 -10.61
C ILE A 24 -7.98 2.22 -12.04
N VAL A 25 -6.70 2.58 -12.20
CA VAL A 25 -6.13 2.88 -13.51
C VAL A 25 -5.15 1.79 -13.93
N HIS A 26 -4.10 1.59 -13.15
CA HIS A 26 -2.95 0.78 -13.58
C HIS A 26 -3.28 -0.71 -13.73
N TYR A 27 -3.89 -1.31 -12.71
CA TYR A 27 -4.21 -2.73 -12.69
C TYR A 27 -5.24 -3.13 -13.76
N PRO A 28 -6.31 -2.37 -14.04
CA PRO A 28 -7.19 -2.68 -15.17
C PRO A 28 -6.49 -2.58 -16.52
N LEU A 29 -5.65 -1.57 -16.73
CA LEU A 29 -4.95 -1.36 -18.01
C LEU A 29 -3.83 -2.38 -18.27
N MET A 30 -3.27 -2.99 -17.22
CA MET A 30 -2.30 -4.08 -17.33
C MET A 30 -2.79 -5.27 -18.17
N ALA A 31 -4.11 -5.55 -18.18
CA ALA A 31 -4.68 -6.59 -19.04
C ALA A 31 -4.60 -6.28 -20.55
N ARG A 32 -4.27 -5.04 -20.93
CA ARG A 32 -4.19 -4.58 -22.33
C ARG A 32 -2.78 -4.55 -22.90
N VAL A 33 -1.77 -4.99 -22.15
CA VAL A 33 -0.35 -4.98 -22.59
C VAL A 33 -0.08 -6.01 -23.70
N GLY A 34 -0.89 -7.06 -23.77
CA GLY A 34 -0.74 -8.17 -24.71
C GLY A 34 0.30 -9.20 -24.25
N GLU A 35 0.02 -10.49 -24.52
CA GLU A 35 0.79 -11.63 -23.99
C GLU A 35 2.28 -11.57 -24.37
N LYS A 36 2.59 -11.21 -25.61
CA LYS A 36 3.97 -11.16 -26.15
C LYS A 36 4.91 -10.26 -25.33
N ASN A 37 4.40 -9.17 -24.76
CA ASN A 37 5.20 -8.19 -24.03
C ASN A 37 5.01 -8.26 -22.52
N PHE A 38 4.11 -9.12 -22.04
CA PHE A 38 3.61 -9.07 -20.68
C PHE A 38 4.70 -9.37 -19.64
N GLU A 39 5.52 -10.40 -19.82
CA GLU A 39 6.58 -10.75 -18.87
C GLU A 39 7.58 -9.61 -18.66
N ARG A 40 8.04 -9.00 -19.76
CA ARG A 40 8.96 -7.85 -19.71
C ARG A 40 8.31 -6.64 -19.04
N TYR A 41 7.05 -6.38 -19.36
CA TYR A 41 6.26 -5.34 -18.71
C TYR A 41 6.15 -5.59 -17.21
N GLU A 42 5.78 -6.80 -16.79
CA GLU A 42 5.47 -7.13 -15.40
C GLU A 42 6.71 -7.15 -14.51
N ALA A 43 7.83 -7.68 -15.01
CA ALA A 43 9.13 -7.59 -14.34
C ALA A 43 9.54 -6.11 -14.15
N GLY A 44 9.37 -5.31 -15.20
CA GLY A 44 9.64 -3.88 -15.17
C GLY A 44 8.70 -3.09 -14.25
N HIS A 45 7.42 -3.45 -14.21
CA HIS A 45 6.40 -2.86 -13.34
C HIS A 45 6.73 -3.16 -11.89
N THR A 46 6.91 -4.44 -11.54
CA THR A 46 7.18 -4.87 -10.17
C THR A 46 8.44 -4.20 -9.60
N PHE A 47 9.52 -4.14 -10.39
CA PHE A 47 10.76 -3.48 -9.97
C PHE A 47 10.57 -1.99 -9.71
N ARG A 48 9.97 -1.25 -10.67
CA ARG A 48 9.78 0.20 -10.55
C ARG A 48 8.79 0.58 -9.45
N THR A 49 7.72 -0.20 -9.30
CA THR A 49 6.78 -0.04 -8.18
C THR A 49 7.48 -0.28 -6.85
N GLY A 50 8.36 -1.30 -6.77
CA GLY A 50 9.19 -1.53 -5.58
C GLY A 50 10.05 -0.33 -5.19
N LEU A 51 10.71 0.30 -6.16
CA LEU A 51 11.55 1.50 -5.92
C LEU A 51 10.76 2.67 -5.29
N LEU A 52 9.49 2.83 -5.65
CA LEU A 52 8.66 3.91 -5.13
C LEU A 52 7.95 3.52 -3.82
N VAL A 53 7.36 2.33 -3.78
CA VAL A 53 6.51 1.87 -2.68
C VAL A 53 7.32 1.52 -1.44
N VAL A 54 8.47 0.84 -1.59
CA VAL A 54 9.23 0.35 -0.43
C VAL A 54 9.70 1.48 0.48
N PRO A 55 10.31 2.58 -0.02
CA PRO A 55 10.70 3.70 0.83
C PRO A 55 9.52 4.35 1.56
N LEU A 56 8.39 4.54 0.86
CA LEU A 56 7.17 5.10 1.45
C LEU A 56 6.58 4.19 2.54
N MET A 57 6.52 2.89 2.29
CA MET A 57 6.03 1.91 3.27
C MET A 57 6.94 1.82 4.50
N ILE A 58 8.26 1.95 4.33
CA ILE A 58 9.21 2.00 5.46
C ILE A 58 8.97 3.26 6.29
N ALA A 59 8.88 4.43 5.65
CA ALA A 59 8.61 5.69 6.34
C ALA A 59 7.26 5.66 7.09
N GLU A 60 6.21 5.15 6.44
CA GLU A 60 4.89 4.96 7.04
C GLU A 60 4.95 4.01 8.25
N SER A 61 5.67 2.89 8.14
CA SER A 61 5.75 1.87 9.19
C SER A 61 6.55 2.33 10.40
N ILE A 62 7.71 2.93 10.19
CA ILE A 62 8.55 3.46 11.28
C ILE A 62 7.80 4.56 12.03
N SER A 63 7.17 5.49 11.31
CA SER A 63 6.41 6.57 11.92
C SER A 63 5.16 6.05 12.66
N ALA A 64 4.44 5.07 12.11
CA ALA A 64 3.29 4.45 12.78
C ALA A 64 3.69 3.80 14.12
N LEU A 65 4.78 3.02 14.12
CA LEU A 65 5.31 2.37 15.32
C LEU A 65 5.75 3.41 16.36
N TRP A 66 6.40 4.48 15.92
CA TRP A 66 6.80 5.59 16.80
C TRP A 66 5.59 6.23 17.49
N LEU A 67 4.52 6.54 16.75
CA LEU A 67 3.32 7.20 17.29
C LEU A 67 2.55 6.33 18.31
N VAL A 68 2.63 5.01 18.18
CA VAL A 68 2.09 4.09 19.21
C VAL A 68 2.96 4.08 20.47
N ALA A 69 4.28 4.05 20.29
CA ALA A 69 5.25 4.01 21.38
C ALA A 69 5.27 5.32 22.19
N VAL A 70 5.25 6.46 21.49
CA VAL A 70 5.32 7.81 22.03
C VAL A 70 4.17 8.65 21.44
N PRO A 71 2.95 8.54 22.00
CA PRO A 71 1.79 9.32 21.56
C PRO A 71 1.99 10.82 21.75
N ALA A 72 1.36 11.64 20.90
CA ALA A 72 1.49 13.10 20.96
C ALA A 72 0.61 13.71 22.06
N ALA A 73 -0.62 13.20 22.23
CA ALA A 73 -1.55 13.58 23.29
C ALA A 73 -2.10 12.36 24.05
N GLU A 74 -2.69 12.62 25.21
CA GLU A 74 -3.48 11.62 25.93
C GLU A 74 -4.72 11.23 25.10
N GLY A 75 -4.86 9.94 24.79
CA GLY A 75 -5.95 9.41 23.96
C GLY A 75 -5.52 8.97 22.56
N ASP A 76 -4.43 9.53 22.02
CA ASP A 76 -3.94 9.21 20.67
C ASP A 76 -3.50 7.76 20.50
N ARG A 77 -3.07 7.12 21.60
CA ARG A 77 -2.54 5.75 21.54
C ARG A 77 -3.54 4.77 20.92
N LEU A 78 -4.83 4.87 21.25
CA LEU A 78 -5.85 3.99 20.69
C LEU A 78 -6.03 4.24 19.19
N LEU A 79 -5.99 5.50 18.78
CA LEU A 79 -6.11 5.91 17.38
C LEU A 79 -4.88 5.45 16.57
N ALA A 80 -3.67 5.62 17.12
CA ALA A 80 -2.42 5.14 16.54
C ALA A 80 -2.40 3.61 16.43
N LEU A 81 -2.89 2.88 17.44
CA LEU A 81 -3.04 1.41 17.39
C LEU A 81 -4.04 0.98 16.31
N THR A 82 -5.15 1.69 16.15
CA THR A 82 -6.13 1.44 15.09
C THR A 82 -5.50 1.62 13.72
N GLY A 83 -4.75 2.71 13.53
CA GLY A 83 -3.95 2.92 12.33
C GLY A 83 -2.99 1.76 12.09
N LEU A 84 -2.19 1.40 13.11
CA LEU A 84 -1.21 0.30 13.02
C LEU A 84 -1.87 -1.04 12.67
N ALA A 85 -3.09 -1.31 13.16
CA ALA A 85 -3.84 -2.52 12.80
C ALA A 85 -4.17 -2.57 11.30
N PHE A 86 -4.65 -1.46 10.71
CA PHE A 86 -4.85 -1.36 9.26
C PHE A 86 -3.54 -1.54 8.48
N LEU A 87 -2.43 -1.01 9.00
CA LEU A 87 -1.11 -1.22 8.39
C LEU A 87 -0.72 -2.71 8.43
N GLY A 88 -1.00 -3.40 9.52
CA GLY A 88 -0.84 -4.85 9.63
C GLY A 88 -1.64 -5.61 8.57
N VAL A 89 -2.91 -5.23 8.34
CA VAL A 89 -3.75 -5.80 7.27
C VAL A 89 -3.11 -5.57 5.90
N ILE A 90 -2.61 -4.36 5.63
CA ILE A 90 -1.94 -4.02 4.38
C ILE A 90 -0.70 -4.89 4.16
N TRP A 91 0.17 -5.02 5.15
CA TRP A 91 1.39 -5.83 5.05
C TRP A 91 1.05 -7.31 4.85
N LEU A 92 0.10 -7.83 5.61
CA LEU A 92 -0.31 -9.23 5.54
C LEU A 92 -0.93 -9.56 4.18
N SER A 93 -1.86 -8.73 3.68
CA SER A 93 -2.43 -8.95 2.36
C SER A 93 -1.36 -8.83 1.27
N THR A 94 -0.45 -7.85 1.40
CA THR A 94 0.64 -7.67 0.42
C THR A 94 1.51 -8.93 0.33
N ALA A 95 1.92 -9.49 1.48
CA ALA A 95 2.77 -10.66 1.54
C ALA A 95 2.07 -11.94 1.07
N LEU A 96 0.79 -12.12 1.41
CA LEU A 96 0.06 -13.37 1.16
C LEU A 96 -0.72 -13.39 -0.16
N LEU A 97 -1.11 -12.24 -0.70
CA LEU A 97 -2.01 -12.14 -1.86
C LEU A 97 -1.36 -11.46 -3.04
N GLN A 98 -0.85 -10.23 -2.86
CA GLN A 98 -0.33 -9.43 -3.98
C GLN A 98 1.06 -9.88 -4.43
N ALA A 99 2.01 -10.07 -3.51
CA ALA A 99 3.36 -10.50 -3.87
C ALA A 99 3.39 -11.87 -4.58
N PRO A 100 2.64 -12.91 -4.14
CA PRO A 100 2.57 -14.17 -4.86
C PRO A 100 1.90 -14.04 -6.24
N ALA A 101 0.87 -13.18 -6.37
CA ALA A 101 0.22 -12.95 -7.66
C ALA A 101 1.18 -12.31 -8.67
N HIS A 102 1.90 -11.25 -8.29
CA HIS A 102 2.93 -10.63 -9.14
C HIS A 102 4.04 -11.63 -9.50
N ARG A 103 4.52 -12.45 -8.56
CA ARG A 103 5.51 -13.51 -8.86
C ARG A 103 5.03 -14.51 -9.90
N ARG A 104 3.73 -14.84 -9.93
CA ARG A 104 3.15 -15.71 -10.95
C ARG A 104 3.01 -14.99 -12.29
N LEU A 105 2.56 -13.73 -12.29
CA LEU A 105 2.37 -12.91 -13.48
C LEU A 105 3.69 -12.55 -14.18
N ILE A 106 4.81 -12.52 -13.46
CA ILE A 106 6.16 -12.36 -14.06
C ILE A 106 6.46 -13.48 -15.08
N ARG A 107 5.82 -14.65 -14.97
CA ARG A 107 6.02 -15.79 -15.87
C ARG A 107 5.05 -15.83 -17.06
N GLY A 108 4.24 -14.79 -17.23
CA GLY A 108 3.25 -14.70 -18.31
C GLY A 108 1.90 -14.21 -17.82
N PHE A 109 1.10 -13.69 -18.75
CA PHE A 109 -0.24 -13.22 -18.41
C PHE A 109 -1.14 -14.41 -18.06
N ASP A 110 -1.81 -14.31 -16.92
CA ASP A 110 -2.82 -15.26 -16.48
C ASP A 110 -4.03 -14.46 -16.02
N ALA A 111 -5.13 -14.54 -16.79
CA ALA A 111 -6.32 -13.75 -16.56
C ALA A 111 -6.96 -14.02 -15.19
N ALA A 112 -6.90 -15.25 -14.69
CA ALA A 112 -7.47 -15.61 -13.39
C ALA A 112 -6.63 -15.04 -12.25
N VAL A 113 -5.30 -15.08 -12.38
CA VAL A 113 -4.38 -14.48 -11.39
C VAL A 113 -4.50 -12.96 -11.40
N HIS A 114 -4.58 -12.34 -12.58
CA HIS A 114 -4.78 -10.91 -12.72
C HIS A 114 -6.11 -10.47 -12.09
N ALA A 115 -7.22 -11.13 -12.41
CA ALA A 115 -8.52 -10.83 -11.80
C ALA A 115 -8.49 -10.98 -10.27
N LYS A 116 -7.82 -12.02 -9.75
CA LYS A 116 -7.61 -12.19 -8.30
C LYS A 116 -6.76 -11.06 -7.72
N LEU A 117 -5.69 -10.64 -8.39
CA LEU A 117 -4.84 -9.52 -7.98
C LEU A 117 -5.67 -8.24 -7.85
N VAL A 118 -6.42 -7.86 -8.90
CA VAL A 118 -7.26 -6.66 -8.90
C VAL A 118 -8.33 -6.72 -7.80
N ARG A 119 -9.00 -7.86 -7.64
CA ARG A 119 -10.04 -8.02 -6.62
C ARG A 119 -9.47 -7.93 -5.21
N THR A 120 -8.36 -8.61 -4.94
CA THR A 120 -7.76 -8.67 -3.59
C THR A 120 -7.02 -7.40 -3.21
N ASN A 121 -6.57 -6.59 -4.18
CA ASN A 121 -5.90 -5.32 -3.89
C ASN A 121 -6.85 -4.24 -3.34
N TRP A 122 -8.18 -4.43 -3.47
CA TRP A 122 -9.16 -3.62 -2.74
C TRP A 122 -8.99 -3.67 -1.22
N ILE A 123 -8.49 -4.77 -0.66
CA ILE A 123 -8.18 -4.87 0.78
C ILE A 123 -7.20 -3.76 1.18
N ARG A 124 -6.11 -3.62 0.42
CA ARG A 124 -5.08 -2.60 0.66
C ARG A 124 -5.61 -1.20 0.36
N THR A 125 -6.38 -1.07 -0.72
CA THR A 125 -6.96 0.20 -1.14
C THR A 125 -7.85 0.78 -0.03
N LEU A 126 -8.83 0.00 0.45
CA LEU A 126 -9.72 0.43 1.52
C LEU A 126 -8.97 0.66 2.84
N SER A 127 -7.98 -0.19 3.15
CA SER A 127 -7.17 -0.03 4.37
C SER A 127 -6.33 1.26 4.35
N TRP A 128 -5.69 1.62 3.24
CA TRP A 128 -4.97 2.90 3.14
C TRP A 128 -5.93 4.09 3.18
N LEU A 129 -7.09 4.00 2.51
CA LEU A 129 -8.11 5.06 2.58
C LEU A 129 -8.63 5.28 4.01
N ALA A 130 -8.83 4.21 4.77
CA ALA A 130 -9.22 4.29 6.18
C ALA A 130 -8.10 4.87 7.07
N ARG A 131 -6.84 4.67 6.71
CA ARG A 131 -5.68 5.23 7.44
C ARG A 131 -5.51 6.73 7.23
N VAL A 132 -5.92 7.29 6.10
CA VAL A 132 -5.83 8.74 5.84
C VAL A 132 -6.51 9.60 6.92
N PRO A 133 -7.81 9.43 7.25
CA PRO A 133 -8.45 10.23 8.30
C PRO A 133 -7.83 9.99 9.68
N ILE A 134 -7.34 8.78 9.96
CA ILE A 134 -6.60 8.48 11.20
C ILE A 134 -5.31 9.31 11.27
N ALA A 135 -4.52 9.32 10.19
CA ALA A 135 -3.28 10.09 10.12
C ALA A 135 -3.53 11.60 10.21
N PHE A 136 -4.63 12.11 9.63
CA PHE A 136 -5.06 13.49 9.80
C PHE A 136 -5.44 13.80 11.24
N ALA A 137 -6.24 12.94 11.88
CA ALA A 137 -6.67 13.14 13.26
C ALA A 137 -5.50 13.09 14.26
N LEU A 138 -4.47 12.27 14.01
CA LEU A 138 -3.24 12.25 14.80
C LEU A 138 -2.36 13.51 14.59
N PHE A 139 -2.54 14.21 13.45
CA PHE A 139 -1.74 15.40 13.11
C PHE A 139 -2.31 16.68 13.72
N LEU A 140 -3.63 16.75 13.91
CA LEU A 140 -4.37 17.88 14.48
C LEU A 140 -4.17 17.97 16.00
#